data_AF-A0A2Z2GMS3-F1
#
_entry.id   AF-A0A2Z2GMS3-F1
#
_cell.length_a   1.000
_cell.length_b   1.000
_cell.length_c   1.000
_cell.angle_alpha   90.00
_cell.angle_beta   90.00
_cell.angle_gamma   90.00
#
_symmetry.space_group_name_H-M   'P 1'
#
loop_
_entity.id
_entity.type
_entity.pdbx_description
1 polymer ?
#
loop_
_entity_poly.entity_id
_entity_poly.type
_entity_poly.pdbx_seq_one_letter_code
_entity_poly.pdbx_strand_id
1 'polypeptide(L)'
;IDPHVTEYLKTPPSRSMLEQLIARMGITIRALLREKGTPYAELGLGYPSRTDDQLLDAMLAHPILINRPIVVSPKGVRLCRPSEEVLDLLP
;
A
#
# COMPACT_ATOMS: atom_id res chain seq x y z
N ILE A 1 13.81 -18.42 4.18
CA ILE A 1 12.40 -18.33 4.62
C ILE A 1 11.57 -18.21 3.36
N ASP A 2 10.46 -18.93 3.29
CA ASP A 2 9.54 -18.84 2.17
C ASP A 2 8.35 -17.96 2.57
N PRO A 3 8.11 -16.79 1.93
CA PRO A 3 7.02 -15.91 2.29
C PRO A 3 5.70 -16.39 1.70
N HIS A 4 4.59 -16.14 2.41
CA HIS A 4 3.28 -16.20 1.77
C HIS A 4 3.12 -15.04 0.79
N VAL A 5 2.93 -15.34 -0.50
CA VAL A 5 2.81 -14.33 -1.56
C VAL A 5 1.34 -14.12 -1.92
N THR A 6 0.87 -12.88 -1.78
CA THR A 6 -0.47 -12.48 -2.22
C THR A 6 -0.39 -11.61 -3.48
N GLU A 7 -1.07 -12.04 -4.55
CA GLU A 7 -1.24 -11.24 -5.77
C GLU A 7 -2.31 -10.16 -5.54
N TYR A 8 -1.93 -9.05 -4.89
CA TYR A 8 -2.85 -7.99 -4.47
C TYR A 8 -3.70 -7.36 -5.58
N LEU A 9 -3.31 -7.49 -6.85
CA LEU A 9 -4.12 -7.05 -8.00
C LEU A 9 -5.31 -7.98 -8.26
N LYS A 10 -5.19 -9.27 -7.93
CA LYS A 10 -6.25 -10.27 -8.08
C LYS A 10 -7.04 -10.44 -6.78
N THR A 11 -6.35 -10.44 -5.64
CA THR A 11 -6.93 -10.59 -4.31
C THR A 11 -6.52 -9.41 -3.43
N PRO A 12 -7.08 -8.21 -3.66
CA PRO A 12 -6.75 -7.04 -2.87
C PRO A 12 -7.14 -7.23 -1.39
N PRO A 13 -6.44 -6.58 -0.45
CA PRO A 13 -6.85 -6.57 0.94
C PRO A 13 -8.23 -5.90 1.09
N SER A 14 -8.99 -6.31 2.10
CA SER A 14 -10.18 -5.56 2.51
C SER A 14 -9.80 -4.15 2.99
N ARG A 15 -10.77 -3.23 3.05
CA ARG A 15 -10.55 -1.88 3.60
C ARG A 15 -9.91 -1.90 4.98
N SER A 16 -10.49 -2.68 5.89
CA SER A 16 -9.98 -2.80 7.27
C SER A 16 -8.56 -3.36 7.32
N MET A 17 -8.22 -4.31 6.45
CA MET A 17 -6.88 -4.85 6.36
C MET A 17 -5.90 -3.80 5.82
N LEU A 18 -6.29 -3.05 4.79
CA LEU A 18 -5.46 -1.99 4.22
C LEU A 18 -5.18 -0.87 5.24
N GLU A 19 -6.20 -0.43 5.98
CA GLU A 19 -6.05 0.54 7.07
C GLU A 19 -5.10 0.03 8.16
N GLN A 20 -5.24 -1.23 8.57
CA GLN A 20 -4.33 -1.86 9.54
C GLN A 20 -2.88 -1.94 9.04
N LEU A 21 -2.68 -2.30 7.77
CA LEU A 21 -1.35 -2.33 7.17
C LEU A 21 -0.71 -0.94 7.15
N ILE A 22 -1.46 0.08 6.75
CA ILE A 22 -0.97 1.48 6.73
C ILE A 22 -0.59 1.95 8.13
N ALA A 23 -1.45 1.69 9.12
CA ALA A 23 -1.16 2.03 10.51
C ALA A 23 0.11 1.33 11.02
N ARG A 24 0.29 0.04 10.71
CA ARG A 24 1.49 -0.72 11.11
C ARG A 24 2.76 -0.30 10.37
N MET A 25 2.65 0.25 9.16
CA MET A 25 3.78 0.82 8.42
C MET A 25 4.21 2.18 8.98
N GLY A 26 3.34 2.88 9.72
CA GLY A 26 3.62 4.21 10.24
C GLY A 26 3.70 5.30 9.16
N ILE A 27 3.04 5.08 8.01
CA ILE A 27 2.98 6.03 6.90
C ILE A 27 1.56 6.59 6.74
N THR A 28 1.43 7.69 6.00
CA THR A 28 0.11 8.22 5.63
C THR A 28 -0.52 7.39 4.50
N ILE A 29 -1.86 7.43 4.39
CA ILE A 29 -2.60 6.79 3.29
C ILE A 29 -2.10 7.30 1.94
N ARG A 30 -1.86 8.62 1.84
CA ARG A 30 -1.29 9.25 0.64
C ARG A 30 0.09 8.71 0.27
N ALA A 31 0.95 8.42 1.25
CA ALA A 31 2.28 7.86 1.00
C ALA A 31 2.23 6.43 0.41
N LEU A 32 1.12 5.71 0.58
CA LEU A 32 0.93 4.39 -0.04
C LEU A 32 0.50 4.47 -1.51
N LEU A 33 0.11 5.63 -2.02
CA LEU A 33 -0.34 5.73 -3.41
C LEU A 33 0.82 5.53 -4.39
N ARG A 34 0.57 4.70 -5.38
CA ARG A 34 1.45 4.53 -6.53
C ARG A 34 1.00 5.49 -7.61
N GLU A 35 1.89 6.40 -8.01
CA GLU A 35 1.59 7.35 -9.09
C GLU A 35 1.88 6.75 -10.48
N LYS A 36 3.10 6.26 -10.68
CA LYS A 36 3.60 5.82 -12.01
C LYS A 36 2.89 4.56 -12.51
N GLY A 37 2.31 4.65 -13.70
CA GLY A 37 1.65 3.53 -14.39
C GLY A 37 0.32 3.15 -13.74
N THR A 38 -0.43 4.14 -13.27
CA THR A 38 -1.72 4.01 -12.58
C THR A 38 -2.65 5.15 -13.01
N PRO A 39 -3.97 5.08 -12.74
CA PRO A 39 -4.89 6.17 -13.02
C PRO A 39 -4.80 7.35 -12.00
N TYR A 40 -3.71 7.47 -11.22
CA TYR A 40 -3.56 8.47 -10.16
C TYR A 40 -3.83 9.92 -10.63
N ALA A 41 -3.27 10.29 -11.79
CA ALA A 41 -3.44 11.63 -12.35
C ALA A 41 -4.85 11.84 -12.93
N GLU A 42 -5.37 10.85 -13.67
CA GLU A 42 -6.70 10.87 -14.27
C GLU A 42 -7.81 11.00 -13.21
N LEU A 43 -7.61 10.37 -12.05
CA LEU A 43 -8.51 10.43 -10.90
C LEU A 43 -8.27 11.66 -10.02
N GLY A 44 -7.27 12.50 -10.30
CA GLY A 44 -6.98 13.68 -9.48
C GLY A 44 -6.68 13.34 -8.02
N LEU A 45 -5.94 12.27 -7.76
CA LEU A 45 -5.65 11.84 -6.37
C LEU A 45 -4.58 12.70 -5.70
N GLY A 46 -3.80 13.45 -6.49
CA GLY A 46 -2.79 14.38 -6.00
C GLY A 46 -3.34 15.68 -5.38
N TYR A 47 -4.65 15.97 -5.51
CA TYR A 47 -5.20 17.20 -4.93
C TYR A 47 -5.15 17.17 -3.40
N PRO A 48 -4.67 18.25 -2.74
CA PRO A 48 -4.62 18.33 -1.27
C PRO A 48 -5.98 18.21 -0.59
N SER A 49 -7.06 18.55 -1.31
CA SER A 49 -8.43 18.42 -0.82
C SER A 49 -8.94 16.97 -0.73
N ARG A 50 -8.22 16.00 -1.30
CA ARG A 50 -8.58 14.58 -1.19
C ARG A 50 -8.40 14.10 0.24
N THR A 51 -9.48 13.57 0.81
CA THR A 51 -9.46 12.97 2.15
C THR A 51 -8.88 11.56 2.10
N ASP A 52 -8.38 11.10 3.25
CA ASP A 52 -7.86 9.74 3.42
C ASP A 52 -8.87 8.66 3.01
N ASP A 53 -10.15 8.85 3.34
CA ASP A 53 -11.22 7.93 2.91
C ASP A 53 -11.38 7.87 1.40
N GLN A 54 -11.31 9.02 0.70
CA GLN A 54 -11.40 9.04 -0.76
C GLN A 54 -10.21 8.34 -1.41
N LEU A 55 -9.01 8.45 -0.80
CA LEU A 55 -7.81 7.77 -1.29
C LEU A 55 -7.91 6.25 -1.05
N LEU A 56 -8.44 5.83 0.09
CA LEU A 56 -8.73 4.41 0.37
C LEU A 56 -9.75 3.84 -0.60
N ASP A 57 -10.87 4.54 -0.83
CA ASP A 57 -11.89 4.10 -1.78
C ASP A 57 -11.31 3.95 -3.20
N ALA A 58 -10.45 4.88 -3.61
CA ALA A 58 -9.75 4.77 -4.89
C ALA A 58 -8.83 3.53 -4.94
N MET A 59 -8.08 3.24 -3.88
CA MET A 59 -7.21 2.05 -3.80
C MET A 59 -8.02 0.75 -3.84
N LEU A 60 -9.20 0.71 -3.24
CA LEU A 60 -10.08 -0.47 -3.27
C LEU A 60 -10.73 -0.66 -4.64
N ALA A 61 -11.14 0.43 -5.29
CA ALA A 61 -11.69 0.39 -6.66
C ALA A 61 -10.61 0.07 -7.71
N HIS A 62 -9.38 0.53 -7.47
CA HIS A 62 -8.24 0.34 -8.37
C HIS A 62 -7.02 -0.15 -7.58
N PRO A 63 -6.92 -1.47 -7.29
CA PRO A 63 -5.80 -2.03 -6.52
C PRO A 63 -4.42 -1.67 -7.07
N ILE A 64 -4.30 -1.37 -8.36
CA ILE A 64 -3.05 -0.90 -8.99
C ILE A 64 -2.47 0.39 -8.36
N LEU A 65 -3.31 1.17 -7.67
CA LEU A 65 -2.91 2.36 -6.91
C LEU A 65 -2.18 2.01 -5.60
N ILE A 66 -2.27 0.78 -5.10
CA ILE A 66 -1.53 0.36 -3.91
C ILE A 66 -0.07 0.15 -4.31
N ASN A 67 0.84 0.91 -3.69
CA ASN A 67 2.26 0.79 -3.93
C ASN A 67 2.82 -0.53 -3.36
N ARG A 68 3.88 -1.04 -3.98
CA ARG A 68 4.38 -2.40 -3.75
C ARG A 68 5.91 -2.48 -3.69
N PRO A 69 6.47 -3.51 -3.02
CA PRO A 69 5.78 -4.52 -2.21
C PRO A 69 5.48 -4.01 -0.78
N ILE A 70 4.36 -4.47 -0.21
CA ILE A 70 4.10 -4.41 1.24
C ILE A 70 4.55 -5.75 1.82
N VAL A 71 5.43 -5.73 2.82
CA VAL A 71 5.92 -6.93 3.49
C VAL A 71 5.49 -6.91 4.95
N VAL A 72 4.98 -8.05 5.42
CA VAL A 72 4.52 -8.26 6.80
C VAL A 72 5.40 -9.34 7.43
N SER A 73 5.95 -9.07 8.61
CA SER A 73 6.66 -10.06 9.43
C SER A 73 6.39 -9.84 10.92
N PRO A 74 6.86 -10.73 11.81
CA PRO A 74 6.82 -10.49 13.26
C PRO A 74 7.59 -9.23 13.69
N LYS A 75 8.59 -8.78 12.93
CA LYS A 75 9.38 -7.57 13.22
C LYS A 75 8.66 -6.27 12.81
N GLY A 76 7.63 -6.35 11.96
CA GLY A 76 6.88 -5.17 11.54
C GLY A 76 6.20 -5.30 10.18
N VAL A 77 5.73 -4.16 9.65
CA VAL A 77 5.19 -4.05 8.29
C VAL A 77 5.89 -2.87 7.61
N ARG A 78 6.31 -3.03 6.35
CA ARG A 78 6.86 -1.92 5.55
C ARG A 78 6.40 -1.97 4.10
N LEU A 79 6.29 -0.79 3.50
CA LEU A 79 6.34 -0.61 2.05
C LEU A 79 7.81 -0.61 1.66
N CYS A 80 8.34 -1.73 1.18
CA CYS A 80 9.79 -1.88 0.94
C CYS A 80 10.21 -1.17 -0.35
N ARG A 81 10.38 0.15 -0.26
CA ARG A 81 10.81 1.03 -1.34
C ARG A 81 11.85 2.03 -0.80
N PRO A 82 13.15 1.69 -0.88
CA PRO A 82 13.72 0.72 -1.80
C PRO A 82 13.64 -0.73 -1.29
N SER A 83 13.94 -1.70 -2.16
CA SER A 83 13.75 -3.14 -1.87
C SER A 83 14.48 -3.61 -0.62
N GLU A 84 15.61 -2.98 -0.29
CA GLU A 84 16.50 -3.35 0.81
C GLU A 84 15.86 -3.08 2.18
N GLU A 85 14.80 -2.27 2.26
CA GLU A 85 14.03 -2.09 3.51
C GLU A 85 13.41 -3.40 4.01
N VAL A 86 13.30 -4.42 3.16
CA VAL A 86 12.86 -5.75 3.58
C VAL A 86 13.84 -6.41 4.56
N LEU A 87 15.13 -6.04 4.52
CA LEU A 87 16.18 -6.65 5.34
C LEU A 87 15.91 -6.45 6.84
N ASP A 88 15.36 -5.29 7.23
CA ASP A 88 14.94 -5.01 8.61
C ASP A 88 13.83 -5.94 9.11
N LEU A 89 13.07 -6.54 8.20
CA LEU A 89 11.92 -7.39 8.49
C LEU A 89 12.24 -8.89 8.48
N LEU A 90 13.40 -9.29 7.97
CA LEU A 90 13.85 -10.69 7.97
C LEU A 90 14.30 -11.09 9.38
N PRO A 91 13.99 -12.31 9.87
CA PRO A 91 14.43 -12.80 11.18
C PRO A 91 15.95 -12.88 11.30
#